data_AF-A0A9X8VJ77-F1
#
_entry.id   AF-A0A9X8VJ77-F1
#
_cell.length_a   1.000
_cell.length_b   1.000
_cell.length_c   1.000
_cell.angle_alpha   90.00
_cell.angle_beta   90.00
_cell.angle_gamma   90.00
#
_symmetry.space_group_name_H-M   'P 1'
#
loop_
_entity.id
_entity.type
_entity.pdbx_description
1 polymer ?
#
loop_
_entity_poly.entity_id
_entity_poly.type
_entity_poly.pdbx_seq_one_letter_code
_entity_poly.pdbx_strand_id
1 'polypeptide(L)'
;MSEQTIVWDLALIQKYNYSGPRYTSYPTALEFNQRYDEAAFQRAAARYPERPLSLYVHIPFCHKLCYFCGCNKLVTRQTHKADEYLNVLAQEIASRAPLFAGRKVGQMHWGGGTPTYLDKAQISRLVALLREHFDFLPDAEMSIEVDPREIELDVLDHLRAEGFNRLSMG
;
A
#
# COMPACT_ATOMS: atom_id res chain seq x y z
N MET A 1 -29.03 -12.03 -8.63
CA MET A 1 -27.97 -13.06 -8.74
C MET A 1 -27.35 -12.88 -10.12
N SER A 2 -26.05 -12.60 -10.22
CA SER A 2 -25.40 -12.49 -11.54
C SER A 2 -25.34 -13.87 -12.19
N GLU A 3 -25.80 -13.99 -13.43
CA GLU A 3 -25.61 -15.23 -14.20
C GLU A 3 -24.11 -15.49 -14.39
N GLN A 4 -23.72 -16.75 -14.23
CA GLN A 4 -22.33 -17.17 -14.43
C GLN A 4 -22.01 -17.17 -15.93
N THR A 5 -21.14 -16.24 -16.34
CA THR A 5 -20.68 -16.10 -17.72
C THR A 5 -19.51 -17.02 -18.07
N ILE A 6 -18.88 -17.63 -17.07
CA ILE A 6 -17.72 -18.52 -17.24
C ILE A 6 -18.21 -19.93 -17.58
N VAL A 7 -17.75 -20.45 -18.73
CA VAL A 7 -17.93 -21.86 -19.08
C VAL A 7 -16.80 -22.66 -18.45
N TRP A 8 -17.13 -23.52 -17.49
CA TRP A 8 -16.15 -24.37 -16.81
C TRP A 8 -15.72 -25.53 -17.73
N ASP A 9 -14.46 -25.51 -18.17
CA ASP A 9 -13.86 -26.58 -18.98
C ASP A 9 -12.68 -27.20 -18.22
N LEU A 10 -12.94 -28.37 -17.61
CA LEU A 10 -11.95 -29.08 -16.81
C LEU A 10 -10.73 -29.52 -17.64
N ALA A 11 -10.92 -29.88 -18.91
CA ALA A 11 -9.84 -30.34 -19.76
C ALA A 11 -8.87 -29.20 -20.10
N LEU A 12 -9.41 -28.01 -20.40
CA LEU A 12 -8.60 -26.81 -20.62
C LEU A 12 -7.89 -26.37 -19.33
N ILE A 13 -8.58 -26.38 -18.19
CA ILE A 13 -7.98 -26.03 -16.90
C ILE A 13 -6.80 -26.96 -16.60
N GLN A 14 -6.98 -28.28 -16.74
CA GLN A 14 -5.90 -29.25 -16.51
C GLN A 14 -4.74 -29.08 -17.50
N LYS A 15 -5.03 -28.80 -18.77
CA LYS A 15 -4.00 -28.56 -19.80
C LYS A 15 -3.12 -27.34 -19.48
N TYR A 16 -3.70 -26.28 -18.93
CA TYR A 16 -3.01 -25.00 -18.67
C TYR A 16 -2.64 -24.78 -17.19
N ASN A 17 -2.80 -25.77 -16.32
CA ASN A 17 -2.44 -25.70 -14.90
C ASN A 17 -0.93 -25.89 -14.67
N TYR A 18 -0.12 -24.95 -15.16
CA TYR A 18 1.32 -24.88 -14.90
C TYR A 18 1.74 -23.47 -14.47
N SER A 19 2.89 -23.35 -13.82
CA SER A 19 3.42 -22.06 -13.36
C SER A 19 3.68 -21.13 -14.55
N GLY A 20 2.93 -20.03 -14.64
CA GLY A 20 3.13 -18.96 -15.62
C GLY A 20 3.72 -17.69 -15.00
N PRO A 21 4.20 -16.75 -15.83
CA PRO A 21 4.62 -15.44 -15.35
C PRO A 21 3.46 -14.72 -14.67
N ARG A 22 3.73 -14.11 -13.51
CA ARG A 22 2.74 -13.25 -12.83
C ARG A 22 2.72 -11.90 -13.53
N TYR A 23 1.64 -11.61 -14.25
CA TYR A 23 1.40 -10.31 -14.88
C TYR A 23 0.91 -9.27 -13.85
N THR A 24 1.76 -8.96 -12.87
CA THR A 24 1.48 -7.91 -11.86
C THR A 24 1.63 -6.50 -12.46
N SER A 25 2.53 -6.35 -13.44
CA SER A 25 2.71 -5.17 -14.27
C SER A 25 3.29 -5.58 -15.62
N TYR A 26 3.23 -4.67 -16.61
CA TYR A 26 3.95 -4.83 -17.88
C TYR A 26 4.73 -3.54 -18.21
N PRO A 27 6.06 -3.61 -18.40
CA PRO A 27 6.91 -4.79 -18.21
C PRO A 27 6.91 -5.32 -16.76
N THR A 28 7.36 -6.56 -16.57
CA THR A 28 7.40 -7.19 -15.24
C THR A 28 8.57 -6.65 -14.40
N ALA A 29 8.57 -6.90 -13.09
CA ALA A 29 9.67 -6.52 -12.20
C ALA A 29 11.02 -7.16 -12.59
N LEU A 30 11.04 -8.24 -13.38
CA LEU A 30 12.27 -8.85 -13.90
C LEU A 30 13.06 -7.90 -14.81
N GLU A 31 12.39 -6.90 -15.39
CA GLU A 31 13.00 -5.90 -16.27
C GLU A 31 13.54 -4.68 -15.50
N PHE A 32 13.27 -4.60 -14.19
CA PHE A 32 13.80 -3.53 -13.36
C PHE A 32 15.32 -3.66 -13.27
N ASN A 33 16.02 -2.54 -13.47
CA ASN A 33 17.46 -2.52 -13.46
C ASN A 33 18.00 -1.19 -12.90
N GLN A 34 19.23 -1.23 -12.40
CA GLN A 34 19.87 -0.12 -11.69
C GLN A 34 20.26 1.06 -12.59
N ARG A 35 20.02 1.00 -13.92
CA ARG A 35 20.20 2.16 -14.81
C ARG A 35 19.09 3.20 -14.68
N TYR A 36 17.96 2.83 -14.06
CA TYR A 36 16.92 3.80 -13.72
C TYR A 36 17.37 4.60 -12.49
N ASP A 37 17.75 5.85 -12.72
CA ASP A 37 18.34 6.74 -11.72
C ASP A 37 17.34 7.80 -11.21
N GLU A 38 17.81 8.63 -10.29
CA GLU A 38 17.03 9.74 -9.72
C GLU A 38 16.58 10.74 -10.80
N ALA A 39 17.43 11.02 -11.79
CA ALA A 39 17.07 11.92 -12.89
C ALA A 39 15.94 11.32 -13.75
N ALA A 40 15.95 10.02 -14.00
CA ALA A 40 14.86 9.30 -14.66
C ALA A 40 13.57 9.37 -13.86
N PHE A 41 13.65 9.21 -12.53
CA PHE A 41 12.51 9.36 -11.63
C PHE A 41 11.90 10.77 -11.70
N GLN A 42 12.71 11.82 -11.60
CA GLN A 42 12.23 13.20 -11.69
C GLN A 42 11.59 13.52 -13.05
N ARG A 43 12.20 13.05 -14.15
CA ARG A 43 11.60 13.15 -15.49
C ARG A 43 10.26 12.43 -15.59
N ALA A 44 10.10 11.28 -14.93
CA ALA A 44 8.85 10.54 -14.90
C ALA A 44 7.77 11.27 -14.08
N ALA A 45 8.14 11.81 -12.92
CA ALA A 45 7.24 12.58 -12.06
C ALA A 45 6.67 13.83 -12.77
N ALA A 46 7.53 14.54 -13.50
CA ALA A 46 7.16 15.75 -14.25
C ALA A 46 6.40 15.48 -15.57
N ARG A 47 6.30 14.23 -16.03
CA ARG A 47 5.77 13.91 -17.37
C ARG A 47 4.28 14.21 -17.53
N TYR A 48 3.49 14.02 -16.47
CA TYR A 48 2.03 14.18 -16.49
C TYR A 48 1.59 14.97 -15.24
N PRO A 49 1.84 16.29 -15.20
CA PRO A 49 1.59 17.11 -14.01
C PRO A 49 0.11 17.12 -13.61
N GLU A 50 -0.82 17.06 -14.58
CA GLU A 50 -2.26 17.11 -14.32
C GLU A 50 -2.88 15.75 -13.91
N ARG A 51 -2.12 14.65 -13.94
CA ARG A 51 -2.68 13.33 -13.65
C ARG A 51 -3.03 13.25 -12.14
N PRO A 52 -4.15 12.64 -11.73
CA PRO A 52 -4.40 12.38 -10.31
C PRO A 52 -3.28 11.54 -9.68
N LEU A 53 -3.01 11.75 -8.40
CA LEU A 53 -1.99 11.02 -7.65
C LEU A 53 -2.63 9.89 -6.83
N SER A 54 -2.00 8.70 -6.88
CA SER A 54 -2.31 7.58 -6.00
C SER A 54 -1.09 7.30 -5.14
N LEU A 55 -1.27 7.22 -3.83
CA LEU A 55 -0.21 6.91 -2.87
C LEU A 55 -0.31 5.46 -2.39
N TYR A 56 0.83 4.80 -2.31
CA TYR A 56 0.95 3.48 -1.67
C TYR A 56 2.00 3.58 -0.57
N VAL A 57 1.65 3.13 0.64
CA VAL A 57 2.58 3.03 1.77
C VAL A 57 2.69 1.57 2.18
N HIS A 58 3.93 1.06 2.22
CA HIS A 58 4.20 -0.32 2.58
C HIS A 58 4.56 -0.42 4.07
N ILE A 59 3.68 -0.98 4.90
CA ILE A 59 3.99 -1.24 6.33
C ILE A 59 4.45 -2.69 6.47
N PRO A 60 5.75 -2.97 6.69
CA PRO A 60 6.26 -4.33 6.56
C PRO A 60 5.99 -5.22 7.77
N PHE A 61 5.57 -4.66 8.90
CA PHE A 61 5.56 -5.38 10.17
C PHE A 61 4.41 -6.37 10.31
N CYS A 62 4.68 -7.52 10.92
CA CYS A 62 3.65 -8.48 11.34
C CYS A 62 3.97 -9.01 12.76
N HIS A 63 2.95 -9.21 13.59
CA HIS A 63 3.12 -9.81 14.92
C HIS A 63 3.52 -11.29 14.87
N LYS A 64 2.99 -12.02 13.88
CA LYS A 64 3.17 -13.48 13.75
C LYS A 64 3.49 -13.89 12.32
N LEU A 65 4.27 -14.96 12.20
CA LEU A 65 4.60 -15.57 10.92
C LEU A 65 3.44 -16.44 10.42
N CYS A 66 2.87 -16.09 9.27
CA CYS A 66 1.99 -16.98 8.53
C CYS A 66 2.84 -17.83 7.56
N TYR A 67 2.81 -19.16 7.68
CA TYR A 67 3.70 -20.04 6.92
C TYR A 67 3.46 -20.06 5.41
N PHE A 68 2.27 -19.65 4.96
CA PHE A 68 1.94 -19.52 3.55
C PHE A 68 2.35 -18.18 2.92
N CYS A 69 2.76 -17.19 3.73
CA CYS A 69 2.86 -15.81 3.29
C CYS A 69 4.15 -15.54 2.49
N GLY A 70 3.98 -15.13 1.23
CA GLY A 70 5.05 -14.70 0.33
C GLY A 70 5.19 -13.17 0.17
N CYS A 71 4.56 -12.37 1.04
CA CYS A 71 4.65 -10.91 0.99
C CYS A 71 6.04 -10.43 1.42
N ASN A 72 6.42 -9.21 0.98
CA ASN A 72 7.51 -8.49 1.62
C ASN A 72 7.03 -8.06 3.02
N LYS A 73 7.62 -8.64 4.07
CA LYS A 73 7.25 -8.40 5.46
C LYS A 73 8.40 -8.70 6.42
N LEU A 74 8.32 -8.13 7.61
CA LEU A 74 9.20 -8.34 8.75
C LEU A 74 8.35 -8.80 9.95
N VAL A 75 8.52 -10.06 10.36
CA VAL A 75 7.88 -10.57 11.58
C VAL A 75 8.70 -10.13 12.79
N THR A 76 8.10 -9.36 13.69
CA THR A 76 8.79 -8.83 14.87
C THR A 76 7.82 -8.56 16.01
N ARG A 77 8.30 -8.66 17.26
CA ARG A 77 7.59 -8.20 18.46
C ARG A 77 8.15 -6.87 19.01
N GLN A 78 9.19 -6.36 18.38
CA GLN A 78 9.85 -5.11 18.78
C GLN A 78 9.05 -3.93 18.19
N THR A 79 8.07 -3.43 18.93
CA THR A 79 7.15 -2.37 18.48
C THR A 79 7.86 -1.05 18.19
N HIS A 80 8.95 -0.72 18.89
CA HIS A 80 9.76 0.50 18.63
C HIS A 80 10.27 0.61 17.18
N LYS A 81 10.39 -0.51 16.45
CA LYS A 81 10.77 -0.50 15.04
C LYS A 81 9.76 0.21 14.15
N ALA A 82 8.48 0.25 14.56
CA ALA A 82 7.46 1.02 13.85
C ALA A 82 7.77 2.51 13.94
N ASP A 83 8.18 3.03 15.09
CA ASP A 83 8.57 4.44 15.23
C ASP A 83 9.82 4.79 14.43
N GLU A 84 10.83 3.91 14.45
CA GLU A 84 12.03 4.06 13.63
C GLU A 84 11.68 4.10 12.13
N TYR A 85 10.78 3.20 11.70
CA TYR A 85 10.29 3.18 10.32
C TYR A 85 9.53 4.45 9.96
N LEU A 86 8.63 4.93 10.82
CA LEU A 86 7.90 6.19 10.61
C LEU A 86 8.83 7.41 10.59
N ASN A 87 9.95 7.39 11.33
CA ASN A 87 10.96 8.45 11.26
C ASN A 87 11.64 8.51 9.89
N VAL A 88 11.99 7.35 9.32
CA VAL A 88 12.59 7.28 7.97
C VAL A 88 11.55 7.61 6.91
N LEU A 89 10.32 7.12 7.05
CA LEU A 89 9.23 7.41 6.13
C LEU A 89 8.89 8.90 6.10
N ALA A 90 8.96 9.61 7.24
CA ALA A 90 8.80 11.05 7.29
C ALA A 90 9.86 11.78 6.45
N GLN A 91 11.13 11.34 6.49
CA GLN A 91 12.19 11.91 5.66
C GLN A 91 11.95 11.63 4.17
N GLU A 92 11.51 10.41 3.84
CA GLU A 92 11.15 10.05 2.47
C GLU A 92 9.99 10.92 1.97
N ILE A 93 8.89 11.03 2.72
CA ILE A 93 7.73 11.87 2.39
C ILE A 93 8.18 13.32 2.17
N ALA A 94 8.93 13.91 3.11
CA ALA A 94 9.38 15.29 3.01
C ALA A 94 10.28 15.54 1.78
N SER A 95 11.10 14.56 1.40
CA SER A 95 11.98 14.67 0.22
C SER A 95 11.26 14.43 -1.11
N ARG A 96 10.25 13.54 -1.14
CA ARG A 96 9.55 13.13 -2.36
C ARG A 96 8.34 13.98 -2.67
N ALA A 97 7.58 14.43 -1.66
CA ALA A 97 6.36 15.20 -1.85
C ALA A 97 6.51 16.47 -2.70
N PRO A 98 7.61 17.26 -2.60
CA PRO A 98 7.79 18.46 -3.43
C PRO A 98 7.75 18.18 -4.94
N LEU A 99 8.13 16.98 -5.39
CA LEU A 99 8.08 16.59 -6.81
C LEU A 99 6.65 16.42 -7.33
N PHE A 100 5.68 16.32 -6.43
CA PHE A 100 4.26 16.12 -6.74
C PHE A 100 3.40 17.30 -6.29
N ALA A 101 4.02 18.43 -5.95
CA ALA A 101 3.31 19.66 -5.62
C ALA A 101 2.33 20.04 -6.75
N GLY A 102 1.10 20.43 -6.38
CA GLY A 102 0.02 20.76 -7.32
C GLY A 102 -0.83 19.57 -7.76
N ARG A 103 -0.44 18.33 -7.48
CA ARG A 103 -1.26 17.14 -7.78
C ARG A 103 -2.24 16.85 -6.65
N LYS A 104 -3.44 16.43 -7.03
CA LYS A 104 -4.48 15.99 -6.09
C LYS A 104 -4.40 14.49 -5.85
N VAL A 105 -4.34 14.08 -4.58
CA VAL A 105 -4.40 12.67 -4.18
C VAL A 105 -5.85 12.21 -4.21
N GLY A 106 -6.18 11.35 -5.17
CA GLY A 106 -7.49 10.72 -5.27
C GLY A 106 -7.56 9.33 -4.61
N GLN A 107 -6.40 8.72 -4.34
CA GLN A 107 -6.33 7.39 -3.75
C GLN A 107 -5.11 7.25 -2.83
N MET A 108 -5.29 6.56 -1.71
CA MET A 108 -4.23 6.10 -0.83
C MET A 108 -4.51 4.66 -0.39
N HIS A 109 -3.48 3.82 -0.41
CA HIS A 109 -3.56 2.46 0.13
C HIS A 109 -2.38 2.16 1.04
N TRP A 110 -2.66 1.63 2.22
CA TRP A 110 -1.66 1.04 3.11
C TRP A 110 -1.77 -0.47 3.03
N GLY A 111 -0.67 -1.12 2.63
CA GLY A 111 -0.59 -2.58 2.57
C GLY A 111 0.78 -3.09 3.03
N GLY A 112 1.03 -4.38 2.85
CA GLY A 112 2.36 -4.96 3.00
C GLY A 112 2.40 -6.19 3.91
N GLY A 113 2.87 -6.00 5.13
CA GLY A 113 2.73 -6.97 6.20
C GLY A 113 1.36 -6.82 6.86
N THR A 114 1.31 -6.02 7.92
CA THR A 114 0.10 -5.71 8.66
C THR A 114 0.09 -4.21 8.98
N PRO A 115 -0.59 -3.36 8.19
CA PRO A 115 -0.71 -1.94 8.49
C PRO A 115 -1.25 -1.63 9.89
N THR A 116 -2.19 -2.46 10.38
CA THR A 116 -2.73 -2.38 11.75
C THR A 116 -1.79 -2.93 12.83
N TYR A 117 -0.53 -3.20 12.50
CA TYR A 117 0.55 -3.34 13.48
C TYR A 117 0.87 -2.00 14.14
N LEU A 118 0.63 -0.89 13.41
CA LEU A 118 0.76 0.45 13.96
C LEU A 118 -0.32 0.68 15.01
N ASP A 119 0.05 1.25 16.14
CA ASP A 119 -0.93 1.73 17.12
C ASP A 119 -1.66 2.98 16.63
N LYS A 120 -2.69 3.42 17.36
CA LYS A 120 -3.50 4.58 16.98
C LYS A 120 -2.66 5.87 16.85
N ALA A 121 -1.70 6.10 17.75
CA ALA A 121 -0.87 7.28 17.69
C ALA A 121 0.02 7.28 16.44
N GLN A 122 0.57 6.11 16.09
CA GLN A 122 1.36 5.89 14.88
C GLN A 122 0.53 6.03 13.60
N ILE A 123 -0.72 5.55 13.60
CA ILE A 123 -1.68 5.74 12.51
C ILE A 123 -1.95 7.24 12.30
N SER A 124 -2.40 7.95 13.34
CA SER A 124 -2.64 9.41 13.28
C SER A 124 -1.41 10.16 12.81
N ARG A 125 -0.23 9.81 13.34
CA ARG A 125 1.04 10.43 12.95
C ARG A 125 1.30 10.30 11.45
N LEU A 126 1.14 9.10 10.89
CA LEU A 126 1.38 8.87 9.47
C LEU A 126 0.33 9.56 8.59
N VAL A 127 -0.95 9.53 8.96
CA VAL A 127 -2.00 10.25 8.24
C VAL A 127 -1.73 11.75 8.26
N ALA A 128 -1.36 12.32 9.41
CA ALA A 128 -1.02 13.73 9.54
C ALA A 128 0.15 14.11 8.64
N LEU A 129 1.25 13.33 8.65
CA LEU A 129 2.40 13.55 7.77
C LEU A 129 2.02 13.54 6.28
N LEU A 130 1.19 12.58 5.87
CA LEU A 130 0.75 12.50 4.48
C LEU A 130 -0.15 13.69 4.09
N ARG A 131 -1.05 14.13 4.98
CA ARG A 131 -1.92 15.29 4.75
C ARG A 131 -1.19 16.63 4.80
N GLU A 132 -0.10 16.71 5.56
CA GLU A 132 0.77 17.89 5.60
C GLU A 132 1.51 18.09 4.27
N HIS A 133 1.95 16.98 3.67
CA HIS A 133 2.82 17.01 2.49
C HIS A 133 2.09 16.84 1.15
N PHE A 134 0.88 16.27 1.14
CA PHE A 134 0.10 16.04 -0.08
C PHE A 134 -1.31 16.62 0.01
N ASP A 135 -1.83 17.05 -1.13
CA ASP A 135 -3.14 17.67 -1.25
C ASP A 135 -4.21 16.61 -1.59
N PHE A 136 -4.96 16.17 -0.58
CA PHE A 136 -5.99 15.14 -0.72
C PHE A 136 -7.32 15.71 -1.24
N LEU A 137 -7.96 14.98 -2.16
CA LEU A 137 -9.35 15.24 -2.51
C LEU A 137 -10.28 14.93 -1.31
N PRO A 138 -11.37 15.69 -1.11
CA PRO A 138 -12.33 15.42 -0.03
C PRO A 138 -12.96 14.03 -0.10
N ASP A 139 -13.08 13.47 -1.29
CA ASP A 139 -13.66 12.15 -1.60
C ASP A 139 -12.58 11.09 -1.95
N ALA A 140 -11.32 11.34 -1.59
CA ALA A 140 -10.24 10.39 -1.85
C ALA A 140 -10.54 9.00 -1.28
N GLU A 141 -10.25 7.96 -2.05
CA GLU A 141 -10.32 6.59 -1.58
C GLU A 141 -9.13 6.31 -0.66
N MET A 142 -9.38 6.08 0.63
CA MET A 142 -8.36 5.78 1.63
C MET A 142 -8.59 4.37 2.16
N SER A 143 -7.68 3.46 1.82
CA SER A 143 -7.82 2.03 2.04
C SER A 143 -6.65 1.44 2.84
N ILE A 144 -6.93 0.39 3.61
CA ILE A 144 -5.95 -0.27 4.49
C ILE A 144 -6.18 -1.78 4.55
N GLU A 145 -5.10 -2.56 4.59
CA GLU A 145 -5.13 -3.98 4.91
C GLU A 145 -5.14 -4.22 6.43
N VAL A 146 -5.95 -5.18 6.90
CA VAL A 146 -6.15 -5.47 8.33
C VAL A 146 -5.94 -6.97 8.60
N ASP A 147 -5.18 -7.26 9.65
CA ASP A 147 -5.13 -8.58 10.30
C ASP A 147 -6.11 -8.60 11.48
N PRO A 148 -7.12 -9.48 11.50
CA PRO A 148 -8.16 -9.47 12.53
C PRO A 148 -7.75 -10.11 13.88
N ARG A 149 -6.49 -10.53 14.06
CA ARG A 149 -6.07 -11.33 15.23
C ARG A 149 -5.65 -10.52 16.46
N GLU A 150 -4.99 -9.38 16.27
CA GLU A 150 -4.40 -8.56 17.34
C GLU A 150 -4.83 -7.10 17.18
N ILE A 151 -6.14 -6.89 16.97
CA ILE A 151 -6.75 -5.58 16.76
C ILE A 151 -8.01 -5.44 17.63
N GLU A 152 -8.12 -4.34 18.36
CA GLU A 152 -9.34 -3.99 19.08
C GLU A 152 -10.33 -3.29 18.15
N LEU A 153 -11.63 -3.50 18.35
CA LEU A 153 -12.67 -2.94 17.46
C LEU A 153 -12.61 -1.41 17.37
N ASP A 154 -12.19 -0.75 18.44
CA ASP A 154 -12.06 0.72 18.51
C ASP A 154 -10.93 1.28 17.64
N VAL A 155 -10.09 0.43 17.04
CA VAL A 155 -9.13 0.80 15.99
C VAL A 155 -9.87 1.07 14.69
N LEU A 156 -10.99 0.39 14.41
CA LEU A 156 -11.79 0.65 13.21
C LEU A 156 -12.46 2.03 13.28
N ASP A 157 -12.98 2.40 14.45
CA ASP A 157 -13.53 3.74 14.69
C ASP A 157 -12.45 4.81 14.52
N HIS A 158 -11.24 4.54 15.03
CA HIS A 158 -10.10 5.43 14.86
C HIS A 158 -9.68 5.58 13.39
N LEU A 159 -9.55 4.47 12.64
CA LEU A 159 -9.27 4.50 11.20
C LEU A 159 -10.34 5.30 10.45
N ARG A 160 -11.62 5.13 10.80
CA ARG A 160 -12.70 5.89 10.20
C ARG A 160 -12.57 7.40 10.47
N ALA A 161 -12.21 7.78 11.70
CA ALA A 161 -11.97 9.16 12.08
C ALA A 161 -10.78 9.80 11.35
N GLU A 162 -9.73 9.03 11.05
CA GLU A 162 -8.58 9.46 10.24
C GLU A 162 -8.88 9.59 8.73
N GLY A 163 -10.06 9.12 8.31
CA GLY A 163 -10.58 9.26 6.96
C GLY A 163 -10.54 8.00 6.11
N PHE A 164 -10.09 6.85 6.64
CA PHE A 164 -10.20 5.58 5.92
C PHE A 164 -11.67 5.26 5.63
N ASN A 165 -11.92 4.78 4.42
CA ASN A 165 -13.26 4.49 3.91
C ASN A 165 -13.36 3.14 3.19
N ARG A 166 -12.25 2.40 3.06
CA ARG A 166 -12.22 1.01 2.62
C ARG A 166 -11.23 0.21 3.46
N LEU A 167 -11.52 -1.08 3.65
CA LEU A 167 -10.56 -2.00 4.24
C LEU A 167 -10.55 -3.33 3.48
N SER A 168 -9.41 -4.01 3.55
CA SER A 168 -9.25 -5.40 3.12
C SER A 168 -8.84 -6.21 4.33
N MET A 169 -9.43 -7.39 4.53
CA MET A 169 -9.14 -8.26 5.67
C MET A 169 -8.63 -9.60 5.14
N GLY A 170 -7.47 -10.04 5.62
CA GLY A 170 -6.80 -11.28 5.23
C GLY A 170 -6.77 -12.34 6.32
#